data_AF-A0A1F7MHQ0-F1
#
_entry.id   AF-A0A1F7MHQ0-F1
#
_cell.length_a   1.000
_cell.length_b   1.000
_cell.length_c   1.000
_cell.angle_alpha   90.00
_cell.angle_beta   90.00
_cell.angle_gamma   90.00
#
_symmetry.space_group_name_H-M   'P 1'
#
loop_
_entity.id
_entity.type
_entity.pdbx_description
1 polymer ?
#
loop_
_entity_poly.entity_id
_entity_poly.type
_entity_poly.pdbx_seq_one_letter_code
_entity_poly.pdbx_strand_id
1 'polypeptide(L)'
;MTDPTLEQRLAGLEARLGRLEGLLARIDDRLERATPDLEAARRGIQQWVTEYVSVRLQQLVPETCEHPAGEDAAAAAEGPVLPGTRIRCTEEVLHRLGRIPIPFVRQMVTQRVAETARAEQVALVDVSFFERAATF
;
A
#
# COMPACT_ATOMS: atom_id res chain seq x y z
N MET A 1 -11.84 54.37 47.25
CA MET A 1 -10.58 53.89 47.87
C MET A 1 -10.55 52.39 47.63
N THR A 2 -9.68 51.90 46.74
CA THR A 2 -9.53 50.47 46.52
C THR A 2 -8.96 49.83 47.77
N ASP A 3 -9.55 48.71 48.17
CA ASP A 3 -9.20 48.00 49.39
C ASP A 3 -7.88 47.24 49.13
N PRO A 4 -6.77 47.58 49.82
CA PRO A 4 -5.44 47.01 49.54
C PRO A 4 -5.41 45.48 49.67
N THR A 5 -6.31 44.94 50.48
CA THR A 5 -6.51 43.51 50.68
C THR A 5 -7.07 42.81 49.44
N LEU A 6 -7.89 43.51 48.66
CA LEU A 6 -8.47 43.01 47.41
C LEU A 6 -7.43 42.98 46.28
N GLU A 7 -6.62 44.03 46.18
CA GLU A 7 -5.51 44.13 45.21
C GLU A 7 -4.48 43.00 45.44
N GLN A 8 -4.15 42.72 46.70
CA GLN A 8 -3.21 41.64 47.03
C GLN A 8 -3.76 40.25 46.68
N ARG A 9 -5.06 40.02 46.87
CA ARG A 9 -5.71 38.74 46.50
C ARG A 9 -5.81 38.59 44.97
N LEU A 10 -6.09 39.66 44.25
CA LEU A 10 -6.11 39.68 42.78
C LEU A 10 -4.72 39.39 42.20
N ALA A 11 -3.68 40.08 42.69
CA ALA A 11 -2.30 39.82 42.27
C ALA A 11 -1.87 38.36 42.55
N GLY A 12 -2.30 37.79 43.68
CA GLY A 12 -2.06 36.38 44.00
C GLY A 12 -2.79 35.42 43.05
N LEU A 13 -4.00 35.76 42.61
CA LEU A 13 -4.74 34.97 41.62
C LEU A 13 -4.11 35.09 40.22
N GLU A 14 -3.74 36.28 39.78
CA GLU A 14 -3.07 36.53 38.49
C GLU A 14 -1.74 35.76 38.41
N ALA A 15 -0.94 35.78 39.49
CA ALA A 15 0.31 35.02 39.54
C ALA A 15 0.09 33.50 39.46
N ARG A 16 -0.99 32.98 40.07
CA ARG A 16 -1.35 31.56 39.98
C ARG A 16 -1.87 31.21 38.59
N LEU A 17 -2.63 32.09 37.97
CA LEU A 17 -3.20 31.91 36.64
C LEU A 17 -2.09 31.91 35.58
N GLY A 18 -1.17 32.87 35.62
CA GLY A 18 -0.01 32.89 34.74
C GLY A 18 0.92 31.68 34.91
N ARG A 19 1.02 31.13 36.14
CA ARG A 19 1.75 29.87 36.37
C ARG A 19 1.04 28.68 35.72
N LEU A 20 -0.29 28.61 35.79
CA LEU A 20 -1.07 27.55 35.15
C LEU A 20 -0.99 27.63 33.62
N GLU A 21 -1.12 28.83 33.05
CA GLU A 21 -0.95 29.06 31.61
C GLU A 21 0.45 28.63 31.14
N GLY A 22 1.49 28.99 31.88
CA GLY A 22 2.85 28.56 31.56
C GLY A 22 3.06 27.04 31.65
N LEU A 23 2.35 26.34 32.55
CA LEU A 23 2.39 24.88 32.62
C LEU A 23 1.63 24.23 31.48
N LEU A 24 0.46 24.76 31.12
CA LEU A 24 -0.33 24.29 29.99
C LEU A 24 0.44 24.44 28.68
N ALA A 25 1.05 25.60 28.43
CA ALA A 25 1.89 25.82 27.25
C ALA A 25 3.04 24.81 27.17
N ARG A 26 3.70 24.50 28.29
CA ARG A 26 4.77 23.48 28.33
C ARG A 26 4.28 22.05 28.09
N ILE A 27 3.06 21.72 28.49
CA ILE A 27 2.46 20.41 28.24
C ILE A 27 2.11 20.29 26.76
N ASP A 28 1.52 21.33 26.17
CA ASP A 28 1.16 21.39 24.76
C ASP A 28 2.41 21.22 23.87
N ASP A 29 3.46 22.01 24.16
CA ASP A 29 4.79 21.90 23.57
C ASP A 29 5.41 20.49 23.66
N ARG A 30 5.13 19.76 24.74
CA ARG A 30 5.64 18.39 24.92
C ARG A 30 4.81 17.39 24.13
N LEU A 31 3.49 17.58 24.07
CA LEU A 31 2.59 16.73 23.31
C LEU A 31 2.85 16.85 21.81
N GLU A 32 3.02 18.06 21.28
CA GLU A 32 3.37 18.28 19.87
C GLU A 32 4.69 17.59 19.48
N ARG A 33 5.71 17.67 20.34
CA ARG A 33 7.00 17.00 20.10
C ARG A 33 6.94 15.49 20.30
N ALA A 34 6.03 15.01 21.16
CA ALA A 34 5.90 13.60 21.51
C ALA A 34 4.99 12.83 20.56
N THR A 35 4.18 13.48 19.73
CA THR A 35 3.44 12.81 18.66
C THR A 35 4.42 12.36 17.58
N PRO A 36 4.77 11.06 17.50
CA PRO A 36 5.56 10.58 16.38
C PRO A 36 4.77 10.78 15.09
N ASP A 37 5.44 11.20 14.02
CA ASP A 37 4.84 11.25 12.69
C ASP A 37 4.55 9.81 12.24
N LEU A 38 3.34 9.35 12.55
CA LEU A 38 2.84 8.02 12.23
C LEU A 38 2.89 7.76 10.72
N GLU A 39 2.70 8.80 9.90
CA GLU A 39 2.76 8.70 8.46
C GLU A 39 4.21 8.57 7.97
N ALA A 40 5.18 9.25 8.60
CA ALA A 40 6.60 9.01 8.34
C ALA A 40 7.03 7.59 8.73
N ALA A 41 6.60 7.10 9.90
CA ALA A 41 6.87 5.73 10.34
C ALA A 41 6.28 4.72 9.36
N ARG A 42 5.03 4.92 8.93
CA ARG A 42 4.36 4.09 7.92
C ARG A 42 5.12 4.08 6.59
N ARG A 43 5.54 5.24 6.08
CA ARG A 43 6.34 5.34 4.85
C ARG A 43 7.68 4.60 4.97
N GLY A 44 8.36 4.75 6.12
CA GLY A 44 9.61 4.04 6.40
C GLY A 44 9.45 2.53 6.40
N ILE A 45 8.39 2.02 7.03
CA ILE A 45 8.07 0.58 7.02
C ILE A 45 7.77 0.09 5.60
N GLN A 46 6.98 0.83 4.82
CA GLN A 46 6.67 0.46 3.43
C GLN A 46 7.92 0.39 2.55
N GLN A 47 8.83 1.36 2.69
CA GLN A 47 10.10 1.37 1.97
C GLN A 47 10.95 0.16 2.35
N TRP A 48 11.10 -0.11 3.65
CA TRP A 48 11.86 -1.24 4.15
C TRP A 48 11.30 -2.59 3.67
N VAL A 49 9.98 -2.79 3.73
CA VAL A 49 9.34 -4.02 3.23
C VAL A 49 9.60 -4.20 1.73
N THR A 50 9.53 -3.11 0.96
CA THR A 50 9.75 -3.14 -0.48
C THR A 50 11.18 -3.56 -0.81
N GLU A 51 12.16 -2.99 -0.10
CA GLU A 51 13.57 -3.34 -0.24
C GLU A 51 13.82 -4.81 0.15
N TYR A 52 13.30 -5.24 1.29
CA TYR A 52 13.42 -6.61 1.78
C TYR A 52 12.84 -7.64 0.79
N VAL A 53 11.62 -7.39 0.30
CA VAL A 53 10.96 -8.28 -0.67
C VAL A 53 11.72 -8.29 -1.99
N SER A 54 12.22 -7.15 -2.47
CA SER A 54 13.03 -7.09 -3.70
C SER A 54 14.27 -7.98 -3.61
N VAL A 55 15.03 -7.88 -2.52
CA VAL A 55 16.20 -8.73 -2.26
C VAL A 55 15.80 -10.20 -2.18
N ARG A 56 14.71 -10.51 -1.49
CA ARG A 56 14.28 -11.91 -1.33
C ARG A 56 13.78 -12.52 -2.64
N LEU A 57 13.14 -11.73 -3.50
CA LEU A 57 12.75 -12.16 -4.84
C LEU A 57 13.96 -12.46 -5.72
N GLN A 58 15.01 -11.62 -5.69
CA GLN A 58 16.25 -11.89 -6.42
C GLN A 58 16.90 -13.22 -6.02
N GLN A 59 16.74 -13.64 -4.75
CA GLN A 59 17.26 -14.91 -4.26
C GLN A 59 16.37 -16.12 -4.61
N LEU A 60 15.10 -15.90 -4.94
CA LEU A 60 14.12 -16.94 -5.26
C LEU A 60 13.94 -17.16 -6.77
N VAL A 61 14.41 -16.22 -7.60
CA VAL A 61 14.41 -16.36 -9.07
C VAL A 61 15.70 -17.08 -9.48
N PRO A 62 15.65 -18.36 -9.89
CA PRO A 62 16.78 -18.95 -10.58
C PRO A 62 17.06 -18.18 -11.89
N GLU A 63 18.34 -18.03 -12.24
CA GLU A 63 18.83 -17.34 -13.47
C GLU A 63 18.21 -17.86 -14.78
N THR A 64 17.38 -18.91 -14.73
CA THR A 64 16.72 -19.57 -15.86
C THR A 64 15.24 -19.20 -16.03
N CYS A 65 14.71 -18.19 -15.33
CA CYS A 65 13.43 -17.60 -15.73
C CYS A 65 13.62 -16.76 -17.01
N GLU A 66 13.79 -17.45 -18.15
CA GLU A 66 13.74 -16.86 -19.48
C GLU A 66 12.37 -16.19 -19.65
N HIS A 67 12.38 -14.85 -19.59
CA HIS A 67 11.27 -14.06 -20.07
C HIS A 67 11.43 -14.01 -21.59
N PRO A 68 10.51 -14.59 -22.40
CA PRO A 68 10.59 -14.39 -23.84
C PRO A 68 10.44 -12.90 -24.12
N ALA A 69 11.54 -12.29 -24.55
CA ALA A 69 11.57 -10.92 -25.04
C ALA A 69 10.83 -10.88 -26.39
N GLY A 70 9.70 -10.19 -26.43
CA GLY A 70 9.05 -9.74 -27.67
C GLY A 70 8.25 -10.79 -28.44
N GLU A 71 6.95 -10.88 -28.15
CA GLU A 71 5.93 -11.26 -29.15
C GLU A 71 4.84 -10.16 -29.22
N ASP A 72 5.25 -8.90 -29.33
CA ASP A 72 4.41 -7.82 -29.85
C ASP A 72 4.40 -7.91 -31.39
N ALA A 73 3.62 -8.80 -32.01
CA ALA A 73 3.39 -8.71 -33.47
C ALA A 73 2.24 -9.53 -34.12
N ALA A 74 1.57 -10.50 -33.47
CA ALA A 74 0.79 -11.48 -34.27
C ALA A 74 -0.59 -11.94 -33.78
N ALA A 75 -1.33 -11.17 -32.97
CA ALA A 75 -2.67 -11.61 -32.52
C ALA A 75 -3.75 -10.52 -32.47
N ALA A 76 -3.73 -9.56 -33.39
CA ALA A 76 -4.75 -8.49 -33.50
C ALA A 76 -6.12 -8.95 -34.04
N ALA A 77 -6.54 -10.20 -33.81
CA ALA A 77 -7.80 -10.73 -34.34
C ALA A 77 -8.82 -11.20 -33.29
N GLU A 78 -8.44 -11.49 -32.04
CA GLU A 78 -9.36 -12.17 -31.11
C GLU A 78 -9.18 -11.78 -29.63
N GLY A 79 -9.61 -10.57 -29.27
CA GLY A 79 -9.87 -10.16 -27.88
C GLY A 79 -8.64 -10.02 -26.95
N PRO A 80 -8.85 -9.56 -25.71
CA PRO A 80 -7.78 -9.38 -24.74
C PRO A 80 -7.22 -10.74 -24.29
N VAL A 81 -5.89 -10.87 -24.16
CA VAL A 81 -5.23 -12.07 -23.68
C VAL A 81 -4.46 -11.79 -22.38
N LEU A 82 -4.36 -12.81 -21.52
CA LEU A 82 -3.60 -12.71 -20.28
C LEU A 82 -2.12 -12.42 -20.59
N PRO A 83 -1.49 -11.44 -19.90
CA PRO A 83 -0.11 -11.04 -20.20
C PRO A 83 0.88 -12.19 -20.19
N GLY A 84 1.71 -12.30 -21.24
CA GLY A 84 2.70 -13.37 -21.37
C GLY A 84 2.12 -14.75 -21.69
N THR A 85 0.85 -14.83 -22.09
CA THR A 85 0.18 -16.09 -22.46
C THR A 85 -0.72 -15.92 -23.70
N ARG A 86 -1.19 -17.04 -24.26
CA ARG A 86 -2.16 -17.07 -25.37
C ARG A 86 -3.61 -17.30 -24.90
N ILE A 87 -3.88 -17.16 -23.60
CA ILE A 87 -5.19 -17.44 -23.00
C ILE A 87 -6.05 -16.20 -23.10
N ARG A 88 -7.24 -16.32 -23.68
CA ARG A 88 -8.19 -15.21 -23.81
C ARG A 88 -8.79 -14.86 -22.46
N CYS A 89 -8.99 -13.57 -22.23
CA CYS A 89 -9.63 -13.04 -21.04
C CYS A 89 -10.55 -11.88 -21.38
N THR A 90 -11.46 -11.55 -20.47
CA THR A 90 -12.27 -10.33 -20.61
C THR A 90 -11.46 -9.09 -20.23
N GLU A 91 -11.84 -7.93 -20.76
CA GLU A 91 -11.19 -6.64 -20.45
C GLU A 91 -11.21 -6.33 -18.94
N GLU A 92 -12.27 -6.75 -18.25
CA GLU A 92 -12.40 -6.57 -16.81
C GLU A 92 -11.35 -7.36 -16.02
N VAL A 93 -10.93 -8.52 -16.51
CA VAL A 93 -9.84 -9.31 -15.91
C VAL A 93 -8.51 -8.58 -16.06
N LEU A 94 -8.23 -7.99 -17.23
CA LEU A 94 -7.03 -7.17 -17.42
C LEU A 94 -7.01 -5.94 -16.50
N HIS A 95 -8.15 -5.25 -16.39
CA HIS A 95 -8.26 -4.11 -15.47
C HIS A 95 -8.00 -4.53 -14.01
N ARG A 96 -8.51 -5.68 -13.56
CA ARG A 96 -8.26 -6.20 -12.21
C ARG A 96 -6.81 -6.62 -12.00
N LEU A 97 -6.18 -7.25 -12.97
CA LEU A 97 -4.74 -7.53 -12.94
C LEU A 97 -3.92 -6.24 -12.84
N GLY A 98 -4.29 -5.20 -13.59
CA GLY A 98 -3.64 -3.89 -13.55
C GLY A 98 -3.73 -3.21 -12.19
N ARG A 99 -4.78 -3.46 -11.41
CA ARG A 99 -4.94 -2.93 -10.05
C ARG A 99 -4.02 -3.59 -9.01
N ILE A 100 -3.38 -4.72 -9.34
CA ILE A 100 -2.41 -5.36 -8.45
C ILE A 100 -1.11 -4.52 -8.49
N PRO A 101 -0.76 -3.83 -7.39
CA PRO A 101 0.30 -2.82 -7.42
C PRO A 101 1.70 -3.44 -7.47
N ILE A 102 1.87 -4.67 -6.95
CA ILE A 102 3.14 -5.37 -6.90
C ILE A 102 3.31 -6.18 -8.20
N PRO A 103 4.27 -5.85 -9.08
CA PRO A 103 4.43 -6.50 -10.39
C PRO A 103 4.60 -8.03 -10.30
N PHE A 104 5.33 -8.50 -9.29
CA PHE A 104 5.53 -9.93 -9.05
C PHE A 104 4.22 -10.65 -8.71
N VAL A 105 3.41 -10.09 -7.82
CA VAL A 105 2.10 -10.67 -7.47
C VAL A 105 1.20 -10.70 -8.69
N ARG A 106 1.24 -9.66 -9.53
CA ARG A 106 0.48 -9.62 -10.79
C ARG A 106 0.92 -10.73 -11.74
N GLN A 107 2.22 -10.94 -11.93
CA GLN A 107 2.75 -12.04 -12.75
C GLN A 107 2.39 -13.41 -12.18
N MET A 108 2.55 -13.60 -10.86
CA MET A 108 2.20 -14.84 -10.18
C MET A 108 0.72 -15.19 -10.33
N VAL A 109 -0.19 -14.22 -10.12
CA VAL A 109 -1.62 -14.40 -10.33
C VAL A 109 -1.92 -14.71 -11.80
N THR A 110 -1.26 -14.01 -12.74
CA THR A 110 -1.44 -14.26 -14.18
C THR A 110 -1.01 -15.67 -14.57
N GLN A 111 0.15 -16.14 -14.09
CA GLN A 111 0.65 -17.49 -14.33
C GLN A 111 -0.28 -18.53 -13.71
N ARG A 112 -0.72 -18.34 -12.47
CA ARG A 112 -1.64 -19.25 -11.79
C ARG A 112 -2.97 -19.39 -12.53
N VAL A 113 -3.60 -18.26 -12.86
CA VAL A 113 -4.85 -18.25 -13.62
C VAL A 113 -4.66 -18.93 -14.98
N ALA A 114 -3.50 -18.72 -15.62
CA ALA A 114 -3.17 -19.37 -16.88
C ALA A 114 -2.97 -20.89 -16.74
N GLU A 115 -2.32 -21.36 -15.68
CA GLU A 115 -2.18 -22.79 -15.38
C GLU A 115 -3.53 -23.45 -15.12
N THR A 116 -4.37 -22.83 -14.28
CA THR A 116 -5.71 -23.34 -13.97
C THR A 116 -6.59 -23.35 -15.22
N ALA A 117 -6.53 -22.32 -16.05
CA ALA A 117 -7.29 -22.27 -17.31
C ALA A 117 -6.83 -23.34 -18.30
N ARG A 118 -5.53 -23.66 -18.37
CA ARG A 118 -5.03 -24.78 -19.17
C ARG A 118 -5.47 -26.14 -18.62
N ALA A 119 -5.44 -26.30 -17.30
CA ALA A 119 -5.86 -27.54 -16.64
C ALA A 119 -7.35 -27.82 -16.85
N GLU A 120 -8.20 -26.79 -16.79
CA GLU A 120 -9.65 -26.88 -16.98
C GLU A 120 -10.08 -26.70 -18.46
N GLN A 121 -9.14 -26.52 -19.39
CA GLN A 121 -9.37 -26.27 -20.81
C GLN A 121 -10.38 -25.14 -21.09
N VAL A 122 -10.32 -24.08 -20.31
CA VAL A 122 -11.24 -22.94 -20.44
C VAL A 122 -10.80 -22.04 -21.60
N ALA A 123 -11.72 -21.80 -22.54
CA ALA A 123 -11.44 -21.01 -23.74
C ALA A 123 -11.41 -19.48 -23.49
N LEU A 124 -12.11 -19.00 -22.46
CA LEU A 124 -12.19 -17.58 -22.10
C LEU A 124 -12.23 -17.42 -20.57
N VAL A 125 -11.25 -16.70 -20.03
CA VAL A 125 -11.20 -16.35 -18.62
C VAL A 125 -12.08 -15.13 -18.36
N ASP A 126 -13.19 -15.35 -17.66
CA ASP A 126 -14.07 -14.31 -17.17
C ASP A 126 -13.70 -13.91 -15.71
N VAL A 127 -14.43 -12.94 -15.18
CA VAL A 127 -14.22 -12.45 -13.82
C VAL A 127 -14.46 -13.54 -12.77
N SER A 128 -15.48 -14.36 -12.97
CA SER A 128 -15.84 -15.41 -12.01
C SER A 128 -14.76 -16.49 -11.93
N PHE A 129 -14.21 -16.89 -13.07
CA PHE A 129 -13.07 -17.78 -13.15
C PHE A 129 -11.83 -17.16 -12.51
N PHE A 130 -11.55 -15.90 -12.83
CA PHE A 130 -10.40 -15.17 -12.30
C PHE A 130 -10.42 -15.13 -10.76
N GLU A 131 -11.53 -14.79 -10.14
CA GLU A 131 -11.64 -14.74 -8.67
C GLU A 131 -11.39 -16.11 -8.02
N ARG A 132 -11.95 -17.18 -8.58
CA ARG A 132 -11.73 -18.55 -8.09
C ARG A 132 -10.27 -18.98 -8.25
N ALA A 133 -9.69 -18.73 -9.42
CA ALA A 133 -8.33 -19.16 -9.75
C ALA A 133 -7.25 -18.29 -9.08
N ALA A 134 -7.58 -17.04 -8.70
CA ALA A 134 -6.70 -16.11 -7.99
C ALA A 134 -6.78 -16.24 -6.46
N THR A 135 -7.63 -17.12 -5.93
CA THR A 135 -7.73 -17.39 -4.49
C THR A 135 -6.58 -18.32 -4.06
N PHE A 136 -5.92 -17.98 -2.95
CA PHE A 136 -4.84 -18.76 -2.33
C PHE A 136 -5.39 -19.82 -1.36
#